data_AF-A0A7K5KJ89-F1
#
_entry.id   AF-A0A7K5KJ89-F1
#
_cell.length_a   1.000
_cell.length_b   1.000
_cell.length_c   1.000
_cell.angle_alpha   90.00
_cell.angle_beta   90.00
_cell.angle_gamma   90.00
#
_symmetry.space_group_name_H-M   'P 1'
#
loop_
_entity.id
_entity.type
_entity.pdbx_description
1 polymer ?
#
loop_
_entity_poly.entity_id
_entity_poly.type
_entity_poly.pdbx_seq_one_letter_code
_entity_poly.pdbx_strand_id
1 'polypeptide(L)'
;HLQGCSLSLQVLAYNRRTYAMVSQRLVITVIPAPGGEPPYQGEFLVGNRNVEELLPEAAREMFLQGSSGVWERTDLQVINVTSALDRGGRVPLPIEGRKEGVYVKVGSHSPFSPCLESAVSPQSRFRCSLGQQPLASCYDTFAPHFSIRWCNLTLLQVWPSPTTPGLVWGSGVLEEDGDFQPPTETPPQDLLPGFLVTLLVPLVVAALLCLLLGHLMCCRREGV
;
A
#
# COMPACT_ATOMS: atom_id res chain seq x y z
N HIS A 1 -4.60 30.20 -11.67
CA HIS A 1 -5.12 29.32 -12.74
C HIS A 1 -4.41 27.98 -12.56
N LEU A 2 -5.03 27.03 -11.84
CA LEU A 2 -4.42 25.73 -11.57
C LEU A 2 -4.55 24.89 -12.84
N GLN A 3 -3.44 24.72 -13.57
CA GLN A 3 -3.42 24.00 -14.83
C GLN A 3 -3.43 22.50 -14.51
N GLY A 4 -4.56 21.83 -14.76
CA GLY A 4 -4.64 20.37 -14.64
C GLY A 4 -3.80 19.69 -15.71
N CYS A 5 -3.19 18.55 -15.37
CA CYS A 5 -2.47 17.72 -16.34
C CYS A 5 -3.40 16.63 -16.87
N SER A 6 -3.46 16.44 -18.19
CA SER A 6 -4.19 15.32 -18.80
C SER A 6 -3.21 14.30 -19.38
N LEU A 7 -3.30 13.05 -18.95
CA LEU A 7 -2.56 11.91 -19.48
C LEU A 7 -3.51 11.07 -20.35
N SER A 8 -3.16 10.87 -21.62
CA SER A 8 -3.87 9.94 -22.50
C SER A 8 -3.09 8.64 -22.62
N LEU A 9 -3.66 7.54 -22.13
CA LEU A 9 -3.13 6.19 -22.29
C LEU A 9 -3.88 5.49 -23.42
N GLN A 10 -3.17 4.84 -24.33
CA GLN A 10 -3.78 3.96 -25.32
C GLN A 10 -3.39 2.52 -24.99
N VAL A 11 -4.39 1.72 -24.65
CA VAL A 11 -4.22 0.29 -24.39
C VAL A 11 -4.53 -0.45 -25.68
N LEU A 12 -3.53 -1.14 -26.23
CA LEU A 12 -3.69 -2.07 -27.34
C LEU A 12 -3.69 -3.50 -26.81
N ALA A 13 -4.73 -4.26 -27.13
CA ALA A 13 -4.79 -5.68 -26.91
C ALA A 13 -4.88 -6.41 -28.25
N TYR A 14 -4.15 -7.51 -28.42
CA TYR A 14 -4.26 -8.36 -29.59
C TYR A 14 -4.53 -9.81 -29.19
N ASN A 15 -5.41 -10.46 -29.93
CA ASN A 15 -5.67 -11.88 -29.75
C ASN A 15 -4.54 -12.69 -30.40
N ARG A 16 -3.83 -13.50 -29.61
CA ARG A 16 -2.71 -14.32 -30.10
C ARG A 16 -3.08 -15.39 -31.14
N ARG A 17 -4.34 -15.80 -31.23
CA ARG A 17 -4.80 -16.85 -32.16
C ARG A 17 -5.41 -16.29 -33.43
N THR A 18 -6.19 -15.22 -33.32
CA THR A 18 -6.89 -14.61 -34.47
C THR A 18 -6.21 -13.35 -34.99
N TYR A 19 -5.18 -12.86 -34.31
CA TYR A 19 -4.47 -11.59 -34.58
C TYR A 19 -5.38 -10.35 -34.59
N ALA A 20 -6.64 -10.48 -34.15
CA ALA A 20 -7.55 -9.36 -34.03
C ALA A 20 -7.04 -8.38 -32.96
N MET A 21 -7.05 -7.09 -33.27
CA MET A 21 -6.64 -6.02 -32.37
C MET A 21 -7.85 -5.24 -31.85
N VAL A 22 -7.80 -4.87 -30.57
CA VAL A 22 -8.71 -3.93 -29.92
C VAL A 22 -7.87 -2.83 -29.31
N SER A 23 -8.28 -1.58 -29.50
CA SER A 23 -7.64 -0.44 -28.83
C SER A 23 -8.64 0.32 -28.00
N GLN A 24 -8.23 0.73 -26.81
CA GLN A 24 -9.02 1.58 -25.93
C GLN A 24 -8.18 2.77 -25.48
N ARG A 25 -8.74 3.97 -25.63
CA ARG A 25 -8.11 5.21 -25.14
C ARG A 25 -8.66 5.52 -23.75
N LEU A 26 -7.78 5.61 -22.76
CA LEU A 26 -8.06 6.09 -21.41
C LEU A 26 -7.53 7.51 -21.28
N VAL A 27 -8.36 8.44 -20.80
CA VAL A 27 -7.94 9.82 -20.51
C VAL A 27 -8.01 10.02 -19.00
N ILE A 28 -6.87 10.30 -18.38
CA ILE A 28 -6.74 10.55 -16.94
C ILE A 28 -6.46 12.04 -16.78
N THR A 29 -7.34 12.75 -16.09
CA THR A 29 -7.16 14.17 -15.81
C THR A 29 -6.81 14.35 -14.34
N VAL A 30 -5.64 14.92 -14.06
CA VAL A 30 -5.17 15.27 -12.72
C VAL A 30 -5.43 16.75 -12.50
N ILE A 31 -6.35 17.06 -11.60
CA ILE A 31 -6.72 18.43 -11.26
C ILE A 31 -6.28 18.67 -9.81
N PRO A 32 -5.51 19.73 -9.52
CA PRO A 32 -5.16 20.07 -8.14
C PRO A 32 -6.43 20.30 -7.32
N ALA A 33 -6.51 19.71 -6.13
CA ALA A 33 -7.65 19.91 -5.24
C ALA A 33 -7.73 21.40 -4.85
N PRO A 34 -8.90 22.06 -4.99
CA PRO A 34 -9.02 23.51 -4.81
C PRO A 34 -8.68 23.99 -3.39
N GLY A 35 -8.73 23.10 -2.39
CA GLY A 35 -8.38 23.37 -0.99
C GLY A 35 -7.07 22.76 -0.52
N GLY A 36 -6.22 22.26 -1.41
CA GLY A 36 -5.01 21.51 -1.04
C GLY A 36 -5.31 20.13 -0.45
N GLU A 37 -4.31 19.51 0.19
CA GLU A 37 -4.51 18.24 0.88
C GLU A 37 -5.39 18.42 2.13
N PRO A 38 -6.40 17.56 2.34
CA PRO A 38 -7.25 17.64 3.52
C PRO A 38 -6.44 17.32 4.79
N PRO A 39 -6.47 18.18 5.82
CA PRO A 39 -5.70 17.98 7.05
C PRO A 39 -6.21 16.83 7.91
N TYR A 40 -7.52 16.53 7.90
CA TYR A 40 -8.07 15.42 8.66
C TYR A 40 -8.25 14.21 7.74
N GLN A 41 -7.52 13.14 8.02
CA GLN A 41 -7.50 11.95 7.17
C GLN A 41 -7.79 10.71 8.01
N GLY A 42 -8.69 9.87 7.52
CA GLY A 42 -9.13 8.65 8.17
C GLY A 42 -8.92 7.47 7.23
N GLU A 43 -8.32 6.40 7.73
CA GLU A 43 -8.05 5.21 6.93
C GLU A 43 -8.87 4.03 7.42
N PHE A 44 -9.69 3.49 6.51
CA PHE A 44 -10.63 2.42 6.78
C PHE A 44 -10.17 1.15 6.10
N LEU A 45 -10.11 0.04 6.85
CA LEU A 45 -9.91 -1.28 6.26
C LEU A 45 -11.27 -1.89 5.90
N VAL A 46 -11.54 -2.02 4.61
CA VAL A 46 -12.72 -2.68 4.04
C VAL A 46 -12.40 -4.16 3.83
N GLY A 47 -13.07 -5.05 4.57
CA GLY A 47 -12.75 -6.47 4.56
C GLY A 47 -13.40 -7.29 3.43
N ASN A 48 -14.41 -6.76 2.75
CA ASN A 48 -15.24 -7.48 1.77
C ASN A 48 -15.10 -6.95 0.33
N ARG A 49 -13.96 -6.34 0.00
CA ARG A 49 -13.66 -5.78 -1.34
C ARG A 49 -12.22 -6.04 -1.73
N ASN A 50 -11.97 -6.07 -3.04
CA ASN A 50 -10.64 -5.92 -3.65
C ASN A 50 -10.50 -4.51 -4.24
N VAL A 51 -9.27 -4.12 -4.60
CA VAL A 51 -8.98 -2.78 -5.11
C VAL A 51 -9.82 -2.49 -6.36
N GLU A 52 -9.91 -3.46 -7.27
CA GLU A 52 -10.63 -3.35 -8.54
C GLU A 52 -12.13 -3.10 -8.37
N GLU A 53 -12.71 -3.53 -7.24
CA GLU A 53 -14.13 -3.30 -6.92
C GLU A 53 -14.40 -1.90 -6.36
N LEU A 54 -13.35 -1.19 -5.91
CA LEU A 54 -13.41 0.17 -5.38
C LEU A 54 -12.87 1.22 -6.36
N LEU A 55 -12.30 0.83 -7.50
CA LEU A 55 -11.87 1.76 -8.54
C LEU A 55 -13.04 2.47 -9.26
N PRO A 56 -14.19 1.83 -9.56
CA PRO A 56 -15.30 2.49 -10.24
C PRO A 56 -15.86 3.67 -9.45
N GLU A 57 -16.25 4.73 -10.16
CA GLU A 57 -16.78 5.97 -9.56
C GLU A 57 -17.99 5.70 -8.66
N ALA A 58 -18.97 4.92 -9.12
CA ALA A 58 -20.15 4.56 -8.35
C ALA A 58 -19.82 3.85 -7.02
N ALA A 59 -18.78 3.00 -7.00
CA ALA A 59 -18.34 2.32 -5.77
C ALA A 59 -17.69 3.30 -4.79
N ARG A 60 -16.90 4.25 -5.30
CA ARG A 60 -16.28 5.31 -4.49
C ARG A 60 -17.31 6.28 -3.92
N GLU A 61 -18.30 6.69 -4.70
CA GLU A 61 -19.38 7.56 -4.24
C GLU A 61 -20.21 6.89 -3.13
N MET A 62 -20.56 5.62 -3.30
CA MET A 62 -21.25 4.84 -2.26
C MET A 62 -20.42 4.74 -0.99
N PHE A 63 -19.10 4.55 -1.11
CA PHE A 63 -18.20 4.54 0.04
C PHE A 63 -18.10 5.92 0.73
N LEU A 64 -18.06 7.00 -0.06
CA LEU A 64 -18.07 8.37 0.46
C LEU A 64 -19.39 8.70 1.16
N GLN A 65 -20.52 8.17 0.70
CA GLN A 65 -21.80 8.32 1.37
C GLN A 65 -21.80 7.65 2.75
N GLY A 66 -21.28 6.43 2.86
CA GLY A 66 -21.09 5.75 4.16
C GLY A 66 -20.13 6.52 5.06
N SER A 67 -19.03 7.02 4.49
CA SER A 67 -18.05 7.84 5.20
C SER A 67 -18.67 9.15 5.70
N SER A 68 -19.53 9.78 4.90
CA SER A 68 -20.27 11.01 5.25
C SER A 68 -21.17 10.80 6.45
N GLY A 69 -21.86 9.66 6.54
CA GLY A 69 -22.69 9.34 7.70
C GLY A 69 -21.89 9.13 8.98
N VAL A 70 -20.67 8.58 8.90
CA VAL A 70 -19.80 8.36 10.06
C VAL A 70 -19.08 9.64 10.49
N TRP A 71 -18.67 10.46 9.51
CA TRP A 71 -17.95 11.71 9.75
C TRP A 71 -18.89 12.88 10.05
N GLU A 72 -20.18 12.75 9.76
CA GLU A 72 -21.21 13.81 9.86
C GLU A 72 -20.86 15.04 9.01
N ARG A 73 -20.24 14.80 7.84
CA ARG A 73 -19.70 15.83 6.94
C ARG A 73 -19.85 15.43 5.48
N THR A 74 -19.86 16.40 4.58
CA THR A 74 -20.03 16.18 3.12
C THR A 74 -18.80 16.56 2.30
N ASP A 75 -17.84 17.27 2.89
CA ASP A 75 -16.56 17.68 2.27
C ASP A 75 -15.53 16.55 2.31
N LEU A 76 -15.95 15.32 1.96
CA LEU A 76 -15.11 14.14 1.99
C LEU A 76 -14.62 13.77 0.59
N GLN A 77 -13.35 13.38 0.51
CA GLN A 77 -12.74 12.87 -0.72
C GLN A 77 -11.88 11.64 -0.45
N VAL A 78 -11.88 10.69 -1.38
CA VAL A 78 -10.95 9.55 -1.34
C VAL A 78 -9.57 10.05 -1.74
N ILE A 79 -8.59 9.89 -0.84
CA ILE A 79 -7.19 10.28 -1.05
C ILE A 79 -6.41 9.12 -1.67
N ASN A 80 -6.61 7.91 -1.14
CA ASN A 80 -5.84 6.74 -1.54
C ASN A 80 -6.64 5.45 -1.34
N VAL A 81 -6.40 4.46 -2.19
CA VAL A 81 -6.95 3.11 -2.13
C VAL A 81 -5.78 2.15 -2.30
N THR A 82 -5.51 1.31 -1.31
CA THR A 82 -4.35 0.39 -1.31
C THR A 82 -4.80 -1.02 -0.95
N SER A 83 -4.23 -2.04 -1.60
CA SER A 83 -4.53 -3.43 -1.24
C SER A 83 -4.03 -3.72 0.19
N ALA A 84 -4.78 -4.54 0.93
CA ALA A 84 -4.28 -5.04 2.21
C ALA A 84 -3.03 -5.92 2.04
N LEU A 85 -2.81 -6.52 0.86
CA LEU A 85 -1.62 -7.31 0.54
C LEU A 85 -0.34 -6.46 0.54
N ASP A 86 -0.41 -5.24 0.03
CA ASP A 86 0.73 -4.31 -0.04
C ASP A 86 1.24 -3.92 1.36
N ARG A 87 0.44 -4.17 2.40
CA ARG A 87 0.78 -3.88 3.81
C ARG A 87 1.07 -5.14 4.63
N GLY A 88 1.55 -6.20 3.96
CA GLY A 88 1.88 -7.46 4.62
C GLY A 88 0.68 -8.37 4.87
N GLY A 89 -0.46 -8.09 4.21
CA GLY A 89 -1.58 -9.02 4.14
C GLY A 89 -1.16 -10.32 3.45
N ARG A 90 -1.72 -11.45 3.89
CA ARG A 90 -1.49 -12.74 3.23
C ARG A 90 -2.35 -12.81 1.99
N VAL A 91 -1.76 -13.21 0.87
CA VAL A 91 -2.51 -13.54 -0.35
C VAL A 91 -3.60 -14.54 0.03
N PRO A 92 -4.89 -14.19 -0.12
CA PRO A 92 -5.95 -15.11 0.22
C PRO A 92 -5.84 -16.33 -0.68
N LEU A 93 -6.01 -17.52 -0.10
CA LEU A 93 -6.25 -18.71 -0.90
C LEU A 93 -7.47 -18.44 -1.80
N PRO A 94 -7.49 -18.95 -3.04
CA PRO A 94 -8.59 -18.77 -3.98
C PRO A 94 -9.82 -19.57 -3.50
N ILE A 95 -10.46 -19.08 -2.46
CA ILE A 95 -11.68 -19.58 -1.84
C ILE A 95 -12.78 -18.58 -2.23
N GLU A 96 -13.87 -19.07 -2.82
CA GLU A 96 -14.97 -18.21 -3.24
C GLU A 96 -15.49 -17.35 -2.07
N GLY A 97 -15.74 -16.07 -2.34
CA GLY A 97 -16.25 -15.10 -1.38
C GLY A 97 -15.20 -14.49 -0.45
N ARG A 98 -13.94 -14.96 -0.44
CA ARG A 98 -12.87 -14.32 0.33
C ARG A 98 -12.22 -13.21 -0.48
N LYS A 99 -12.18 -12.01 0.10
CA LYS A 99 -11.53 -10.83 -0.49
C LYS A 99 -10.22 -10.52 0.24
N GLU A 100 -9.31 -9.87 -0.46
CA GLU A 100 -8.02 -9.44 0.10
C GLU A 100 -8.21 -8.39 1.19
N GLY A 101 -9.20 -7.52 0.99
CA GLY A 101 -9.42 -6.33 1.78
C GLY A 101 -8.63 -5.14 1.24
N VAL A 102 -9.14 -3.95 1.50
CA VAL A 102 -8.62 -2.70 0.93
C VAL A 102 -8.57 -1.64 2.01
N TYR A 103 -7.45 -0.92 2.09
CA TYR A 103 -7.36 0.31 2.86
C TYR A 103 -7.84 1.48 2.00
N VAL A 104 -8.89 2.17 2.47
CA VAL A 104 -9.41 3.37 1.84
C VAL A 104 -9.12 4.56 2.75
N LYS A 105 -8.32 5.49 2.26
CA LYS A 105 -7.99 6.74 2.95
C LYS A 105 -8.95 7.83 2.47
N VAL A 106 -9.70 8.42 3.40
CA VAL A 106 -10.64 9.51 3.16
C VAL A 106 -10.14 10.75 3.88
N GLY A 107 -10.29 11.91 3.25
CA GLY A 107 -9.90 13.20 3.80
C GLY A 107 -11.05 14.18 3.89
N SER A 108 -10.98 15.05 4.89
CA SER A 108 -11.85 16.21 5.09
C SER A 108 -11.04 17.43 5.53
N HIS A 109 -11.55 18.62 5.20
CA HIS A 109 -11.09 19.87 5.81
C HIS A 109 -11.72 20.10 7.19
N SER A 110 -12.76 19.35 7.50
CA SER A 110 -13.47 19.34 8.77
C SER A 110 -12.87 18.34 9.77
N PRO A 111 -12.91 18.64 11.08
CA PRO A 111 -12.47 17.71 12.12
C PRO A 111 -13.32 16.44 12.17
N PHE A 112 -12.82 15.42 12.85
CA PHE A 112 -13.49 14.13 13.05
C PHE A 112 -14.78 14.29 13.87
N SER A 113 -15.75 13.40 13.63
CA SER A 113 -16.95 13.30 14.46
C SER A 113 -16.62 12.68 15.83
N PRO A 114 -17.44 12.93 16.87
CA PRO A 114 -17.28 12.27 18.17
C PRO A 114 -17.30 10.74 18.07
N CYS A 115 -18.05 10.18 17.09
CA CYS A 115 -18.07 8.74 16.87
C CYS A 115 -16.71 8.19 16.38
N LEU A 116 -16.07 8.89 15.44
CA LEU A 116 -14.77 8.49 14.93
C LEU A 116 -13.70 8.58 16.04
N GLU A 117 -13.73 9.64 16.84
CA GLU A 117 -12.84 9.81 17.98
C GLU A 117 -13.04 8.71 19.02
N SER A 118 -14.30 8.35 19.33
CA SER A 118 -14.61 7.27 20.27
C SER A 118 -14.18 5.90 19.73
N ALA A 119 -14.28 5.67 18.42
CA ALA A 119 -13.85 4.45 17.74
C ALA A 119 -12.34 4.17 17.88
N VAL A 120 -11.50 5.22 17.92
CA VAL A 120 -10.04 5.10 18.06
C VAL A 120 -9.52 5.36 19.49
N SER A 121 -10.42 5.57 20.45
CA SER A 121 -10.09 5.85 21.84
C SER A 121 -9.26 4.72 22.50
N PRO A 122 -8.51 5.01 23.58
CA PRO A 122 -7.74 3.97 24.30
C PRO A 122 -8.60 2.80 24.77
N GLN A 123 -9.84 3.07 25.16
CA GLN A 123 -10.81 2.06 25.59
C GLN A 123 -11.24 1.16 24.42
N SER A 124 -11.49 1.74 23.24
CA SER A 124 -11.77 1.00 22.01
C SER A 124 -10.57 0.13 21.59
N ARG A 125 -9.35 0.66 21.68
CA ARG A 125 -8.12 -0.12 21.41
C ARG A 125 -7.96 -1.30 22.36
N PHE A 126 -8.26 -1.09 23.65
CA PHE A 126 -8.24 -2.17 24.64
C PHE A 126 -9.28 -3.24 24.32
N ARG A 127 -10.52 -2.85 23.98
CA ARG A 127 -11.55 -3.81 23.54
C ARG A 127 -11.12 -4.60 22.31
N CYS A 128 -10.54 -3.92 21.31
CA CYS A 128 -10.00 -4.57 20.13
C CYS A 128 -8.90 -5.60 20.46
N SER A 129 -8.05 -5.32 21.45
CA SER A 129 -7.05 -6.29 21.92
C SER A 129 -7.65 -7.55 22.55
N LEU A 130 -8.87 -7.44 23.08
CA LEU A 130 -9.66 -8.56 23.62
C LEU A 130 -10.55 -9.22 22.55
N GLY A 131 -10.46 -8.82 21.28
CA GLY A 131 -11.34 -9.29 20.21
C GLY A 131 -12.78 -8.76 20.31
N GLN A 132 -13.02 -7.73 21.12
CA GLN A 132 -14.33 -7.10 21.28
C GLN A 132 -14.49 -5.91 20.33
N GLN A 133 -15.75 -5.54 20.06
CA GLN A 133 -16.06 -4.36 19.24
C GLN A 133 -15.68 -3.04 19.95
N PRO A 134 -15.23 -2.03 19.18
CA PRO A 134 -14.89 -0.72 19.72
C PRO A 134 -16.13 0.06 20.19
N LEU A 135 -15.91 1.11 20.98
CA LEU A 135 -16.94 2.04 21.44
C LEU A 135 -17.28 3.05 20.34
N ALA A 136 -17.82 2.59 19.22
CA ALA A 136 -18.31 3.44 18.13
C ALA A 136 -19.84 3.29 18.05
N SER A 137 -20.61 4.38 18.00
CA SER A 137 -22.07 4.33 17.80
C SER A 137 -22.46 4.21 16.32
N CYS A 138 -21.56 4.58 15.42
CA CYS A 138 -21.76 4.65 13.97
C CYS A 138 -21.22 3.42 13.22
N TYR A 139 -21.00 2.31 13.92
CA TYR A 139 -20.33 1.13 13.36
C TYR A 139 -21.11 0.46 12.22
N ASP A 140 -22.43 0.66 12.19
CA ASP A 140 -23.35 0.08 11.21
C ASP A 140 -23.56 0.92 9.94
N THR A 141 -23.06 2.15 9.87
CA THR A 141 -23.35 3.10 8.77
C THR A 141 -22.91 2.60 7.39
N PHE A 142 -21.92 1.71 7.35
CA PHE A 142 -21.39 1.14 6.11
C PHE A 142 -22.12 -0.14 5.66
N ALA A 143 -22.95 -0.73 6.52
CA ALA A 143 -23.72 -1.92 6.19
C ALA A 143 -24.89 -1.59 5.25
N PRO A 144 -25.32 -2.52 4.39
CA PRO A 144 -24.75 -3.86 4.17
C PRO A 144 -23.60 -3.89 3.17
N HIS A 145 -23.27 -2.76 2.54
CA HIS A 145 -22.41 -2.73 1.36
C HIS A 145 -20.92 -2.94 1.70
N PHE A 146 -20.44 -2.37 2.79
CA PHE A 146 -19.03 -2.44 3.18
C PHE A 146 -18.87 -2.98 4.60
N SER A 147 -17.99 -3.97 4.74
CA SER A 147 -17.62 -4.55 6.03
C SER A 147 -16.35 -3.88 6.56
N ILE A 148 -16.51 -2.82 7.36
CA ILE A 148 -15.38 -2.10 7.94
C ILE A 148 -14.77 -2.86 9.12
N ARG A 149 -13.45 -3.02 9.10
CA ARG A 149 -12.68 -3.54 10.24
C ARG A 149 -12.34 -2.37 11.17
N TRP A 150 -13.28 -2.03 12.04
CA TRP A 150 -13.17 -0.87 12.93
C TRP A 150 -11.93 -0.85 13.83
N CYS A 151 -11.43 -2.02 14.25
CA CYS A 151 -10.20 -2.13 15.03
C CYS A 151 -8.92 -1.75 14.26
N ASN A 152 -9.01 -1.60 12.94
CA ASN A 152 -7.93 -1.15 12.06
C ASN A 152 -8.11 0.32 11.63
N LEU A 153 -9.13 1.01 12.13
CA LEU A 153 -9.35 2.42 11.83
C LEU A 153 -8.18 3.27 12.38
N THR A 154 -7.61 4.11 11.52
CA THR A 154 -6.62 5.10 11.94
C THR A 154 -7.08 6.50 11.55
N LEU A 155 -6.91 7.45 12.47
CA LEU A 155 -7.19 8.87 12.24
C LEU A 155 -5.88 9.64 12.33
N LEU A 156 -5.62 10.47 11.34
CA LEU A 156 -4.39 11.22 11.14
C LEU A 156 -4.76 12.69 10.92
N GLN A 157 -4.14 13.57 11.69
CA GLN A 157 -4.18 15.00 11.44
C GLN A 157 -2.85 15.41 10.80
N VAL A 158 -2.90 15.73 9.52
CA VAL A 158 -1.75 16.17 8.71
C VAL A 158 -1.75 17.69 8.71
N TRP A 159 -0.67 18.28 9.21
CA TRP A 159 -0.44 19.71 9.08
C TRP A 159 0.35 19.95 7.79
N PRO A 160 -0.01 20.97 6.99
CA PRO A 160 0.79 21.33 5.83
C PRO A 160 2.20 21.64 6.31
N SER A 161 3.17 20.83 5.89
CA SER A 161 4.58 21.20 6.05
C SER A 161 4.83 22.44 5.20
N PRO A 162 5.69 23.39 5.65
CA PRO A 162 6.08 24.51 4.79
C PRO A 162 6.58 23.92 3.47
N THR A 163 5.96 24.33 2.37
CA THR A 163 6.27 23.87 1.03
C THR A 163 7.78 23.97 0.83
N THR A 164 8.49 22.84 0.91
CA THR A 164 9.85 22.76 0.38
C THR A 164 9.73 23.23 -1.07
N PRO A 165 10.48 24.26 -1.51
CA PRO A 165 10.40 24.72 -2.89
C PRO A 165 10.50 23.50 -3.78
N GLY A 166 9.45 23.29 -4.59
CA GLY A 166 9.24 22.03 -5.30
C GLY A 166 10.52 21.63 -6.00
N LEU A 167 10.92 20.36 -5.84
CA LEU A 167 11.96 19.77 -6.65
C LEU A 167 11.64 20.13 -8.10
N VAL A 168 12.47 20.98 -8.69
CA VAL A 168 12.35 21.36 -10.10
C VAL A 168 12.61 20.07 -10.87
N TRP A 169 11.54 19.41 -11.31
CA TRP A 169 11.67 18.37 -12.30
C TRP A 169 12.22 19.04 -13.56
N GLY A 170 13.50 18.80 -13.85
CA GLY A 170 14.07 19.15 -15.15
C GLY A 170 13.24 18.49 -16.25
N SER A 171 13.18 19.10 -17.44
CA SER A 171 12.28 18.74 -18.53
C SER A 171 12.31 17.27 -18.98
N GLY A 172 13.25 16.44 -18.49
CA GLY A 172 13.41 15.04 -18.87
C GLY A 172 13.78 14.83 -20.34
N VAL A 173 14.02 15.94 -21.05
CA VAL A 173 14.44 16.01 -22.44
C VAL A 173 15.90 16.43 -22.42
N LEU A 174 16.78 15.57 -22.94
CA LEU A 174 18.14 15.97 -23.27
C LEU A 174 18.06 17.07 -24.33
N GLU A 175 18.71 18.20 -24.09
CA GLU A 175 18.97 19.16 -25.15
C GLU A 175 19.80 18.47 -26.25
N GLU A 176 19.61 18.87 -27.50
CA GLU A 176 20.12 18.18 -28.70
C GLU A 176 21.65 17.97 -28.71
N ASP A 177 22.38 18.70 -27.85
CA ASP A 177 23.84 18.61 -27.62
C ASP A 177 24.24 18.52 -26.13
N GLY A 178 23.33 18.12 -25.23
CA GLY A 178 23.63 18.00 -23.80
C GLY A 178 24.37 16.69 -23.48
N ASP A 179 25.66 16.76 -23.15
CA ASP A 179 26.40 15.60 -22.64
C ASP A 179 25.78 15.13 -21.31
N PHE A 180 25.40 13.85 -21.27
CA PHE A 180 24.94 13.20 -20.05
C PHE A 180 26.11 13.12 -19.06
N GLN A 181 26.11 13.98 -18.03
CA GLN A 181 26.95 13.80 -16.83
C GLN A 181 26.17 13.00 -15.78
N PRO A 182 26.28 11.65 -15.73
CA PRO A 182 25.74 10.90 -14.62
C PRO A 182 26.42 11.33 -13.31
N PRO A 183 25.77 11.15 -12.15
CA PRO A 183 26.44 11.24 -10.87
C PRO A 183 27.72 10.39 -10.91
N THR A 184 28.86 11.00 -10.62
CA THR A 184 30.19 10.36 -10.69
C THR A 184 30.12 8.99 -10.02
N GLU A 185 30.54 7.98 -10.76
CA GLU A 185 30.48 6.58 -10.35
C GLU A 185 30.97 6.41 -8.91
N THR A 186 30.20 5.64 -8.13
CA THR A 186 30.64 5.19 -6.81
C THR A 186 31.99 4.49 -6.95
N PRO A 187 32.98 4.77 -6.09
CA PRO A 187 34.30 4.16 -6.20
C PRO A 187 34.14 2.63 -6.23
N PRO A 188 34.91 1.91 -7.07
CA PRO A 188 34.77 0.47 -7.24
C PRO A 188 34.89 -0.19 -5.87
N GLN A 189 33.81 -0.83 -5.41
CA GLN A 189 33.83 -1.62 -4.19
C GLN A 189 34.38 -3.00 -4.54
N ASP A 190 35.48 -3.38 -3.89
CA ASP A 190 36.03 -4.72 -4.01
C ASP A 190 35.06 -5.74 -3.41
N LEU A 191 34.28 -6.40 -4.27
CA LEU A 191 33.29 -7.44 -3.91
C LEU A 191 33.94 -8.81 -3.65
N LEU A 192 35.21 -8.96 -4.02
CA LEU A 192 36.01 -10.18 -3.87
C LEU A 192 36.04 -10.72 -2.42
N PRO A 193 36.28 -9.92 -1.37
CA PRO A 193 36.21 -10.38 0.02
C PRO A 193 34.83 -10.91 0.42
N GLY A 194 33.75 -10.26 0.00
CA GLY A 194 32.38 -10.71 0.30
C GLY A 194 32.05 -12.06 -0.37
N PHE A 195 32.52 -12.26 -1.59
CA PHE A 195 32.40 -13.53 -2.31
C PHE A 195 33.18 -14.66 -1.63
N LEU A 196 34.44 -14.41 -1.24
CA LEU A 196 35.28 -15.38 -0.55
C LEU A 196 34.68 -15.80 0.81
N VAL A 197 34.17 -14.85 1.60
CA VAL A 197 33.52 -15.16 2.88
C VAL A 197 32.26 -16.00 2.66
N THR A 198 31.43 -15.64 1.68
CA THR A 198 30.18 -16.36 1.37
C THR A 198 30.44 -17.79 0.89
N LEU A 199 31.56 -18.05 0.22
CA LEU A 199 31.90 -19.37 -0.32
C LEU A 199 32.70 -20.24 0.68
N LEU A 200 33.71 -19.67 1.33
CA LEU A 200 34.62 -20.43 2.20
C LEU A 200 33.97 -20.80 3.53
N VAL A 201 33.16 -19.92 4.12
CA VAL A 201 32.54 -20.19 5.43
C VAL A 201 31.63 -21.43 5.39
N PRO A 202 30.70 -21.58 4.44
CA PRO A 202 29.89 -22.80 4.34
C PRO A 202 30.71 -24.06 4.07
N LEU A 203 31.77 -23.96 3.25
CA LEU A 203 32.66 -25.08 2.95
C LEU A 203 33.42 -25.57 4.19
N VAL A 204 33.97 -24.64 4.99
CA VAL A 204 34.65 -24.97 6.24
C VAL A 204 33.68 -25.58 7.24
N VAL A 205 32.47 -25.02 7.38
CA VAL A 205 31.42 -25.59 8.25
C VAL A 205 31.05 -27.00 7.81
N ALA A 206 30.85 -27.23 6.51
CA ALA A 206 30.55 -28.56 5.98
C ALA A 206 31.70 -29.55 6.23
N ALA A 207 32.95 -29.14 6.01
CA ALA A 207 34.12 -29.98 6.28
C ALA A 207 34.24 -30.35 7.76
N LEU A 208 34.03 -29.40 8.67
CA LEU A 208 34.03 -29.64 10.12
C LEU A 208 32.92 -30.62 10.52
N LEU A 209 31.70 -30.45 9.97
CA LEU A 209 30.60 -31.39 10.19
C LEU A 209 30.93 -32.79 9.68
N CYS A 210 31.54 -32.90 8.49
CA CYS A 210 31.98 -34.19 7.94
C CYS A 210 33.05 -34.86 8.81
N LEU A 211 34.04 -34.11 9.30
CA LEU A 211 35.06 -34.63 10.20
C LEU A 211 34.47 -35.06 11.54
N LEU A 212 33.54 -34.28 12.10
CA LEU A 212 32.87 -34.60 13.34
C LEU A 212 32.00 -35.86 13.19
N LEU A 213 31.22 -35.96 12.11
CA LEU A 213 30.46 -37.16 11.78
C LEU A 213 31.37 -38.37 11.54
N GLY A 214 32.47 -38.19 10.81
CA GLY A 214 33.46 -39.25 10.60
C GLY A 214 34.10 -39.71 11.90
N HIS A 215 34.42 -38.78 12.81
CA HIS A 215 34.94 -39.11 14.14
C HIS A 215 33.90 -39.87 14.97
N LEU A 216 32.63 -39.44 14.96
CA LEU A 216 31.55 -40.14 15.66
C LEU A 216 31.32 -41.55 15.08
N MET A 217 31.37 -41.71 13.75
CA MET A 217 31.15 -43.00 13.08
C MET A 217 32.34 -43.96 13.22
N CYS A 218 33.58 -43.47 13.17
CA CYS A 218 34.78 -44.32 13.23
C CYS A 218 35.32 -44.54 14.65
N CYS A 219 35.19 -43.57 15.56
CA CYS A 219 35.79 -43.66 16.90
C CYS A 219 34.77 -43.90 18.02
N ARG A 220 33.46 -43.78 17.77
CA ARG A 220 32.41 -44.15 18.75
C ARG A 220 31.62 -45.39 18.36
N ARG A 221 32.07 -46.14 17.36
CA ARG A 221 31.58 -47.50 17.11
C ARG A 221 32.27 -48.49 18.06
N GLU A 222 32.07 -48.30 19.37
CA GLU A 222 32.14 -49.39 20.34
C GLU A 222 30.76 -50.04 20.35
N GLY A 223 30.63 -51.09 19.53
CA GLY A 223 29.39 -51.81 19.29
C GLY A 223 29.66 -53.02 18.40
N VAL A 224 30.35 -54.00 19.00
CA VAL A 224 30.84 -55.31 18.52
C VAL A 224 32.30 -55.32 18.08
#